data_AF-A0A6P7GNC4-F1
#
_entry.id   AF-A0A6P7GNC4-F1
#
_cell.length_a   1.000
_cell.length_b   1.000
_cell.length_c   1.000
_cell.angle_alpha   90.00
_cell.angle_beta   90.00
_cell.angle_gamma   90.00
#
_symmetry.space_group_name_H-M   'P 1'
#
loop_
_entity.id
_entity.type
_entity.pdbx_description
1 polymer ?
#
loop_
_entity_poly.entity_id
_entity_poly.type
_entity_poly.pdbx_seq_one_letter_code
_entity_poly.pdbx_strand_id
1 'polypeptide(L)'
;MTGNEKYVCPLLKNPERYNPDTLNLVENLQARNYWLPCLEQMVKKFVSKAQYLHPDDPKATEKAEVCYQDFHNLLEQLTSDPKQLNDLATPTIVTYEI
;
A
#
# COMPACT_ATOMS: atom_id res chain seq x y z
N MET A 1 14.41 -24.80 -13.88
CA MET A 1 13.05 -25.31 -13.59
C MET A 1 13.18 -26.04 -12.26
N THR A 2 12.91 -25.43 -11.12
CA THR A 2 11.62 -25.18 -10.43
C THR A 2 11.97 -24.32 -9.20
N GLY A 3 11.22 -23.37 -8.64
CA GLY A 3 9.88 -22.84 -8.72
C GLY A 3 9.79 -21.87 -7.52
N ASN A 4 8.96 -20.83 -7.59
CA ASN A 4 8.75 -19.82 -6.53
C ASN A 4 8.37 -20.47 -5.18
N GLU A 5 9.33 -20.81 -4.33
CA GLU A 5 9.04 -21.31 -2.98
C GLU A 5 8.84 -20.10 -2.05
N LYS A 6 7.58 -19.80 -1.75
CA LYS A 6 7.24 -18.79 -0.75
C LYS A 6 7.73 -19.31 0.61
N TYR A 7 8.70 -18.63 1.20
CA TYR A 7 9.16 -18.95 2.56
C TYR A 7 8.03 -18.73 3.54
N VAL A 8 7.47 -19.82 4.05
CA VAL A 8 6.41 -19.81 5.06
C VAL A 8 7.05 -19.61 6.43
N CYS A 9 6.50 -18.69 7.24
CA CYS A 9 6.98 -18.48 8.60
C CYS A 9 6.87 -19.80 9.40
N PRO A 10 7.99 -20.36 9.89
CA PRO A 10 8.01 -21.69 10.51
C PRO A 10 7.26 -21.75 11.86
N LEU A 11 6.92 -20.60 12.43
CA LEU A 11 6.18 -20.48 13.69
C LEU A 11 4.66 -20.44 13.47
N LEU A 12 4.18 -20.35 12.24
CA LEU A 12 2.75 -20.39 11.95
C LEU A 12 2.21 -21.80 12.18
N LYS A 13 1.30 -21.95 13.14
CA LYS A 13 0.64 -23.23 13.44
C LYS A 13 -0.09 -23.81 12.22
N ASN A 14 -0.76 -22.95 11.44
CA ASN A 14 -1.49 -23.32 10.24
C ASN A 14 -1.29 -22.22 9.17
N PRO A 15 -0.24 -22.30 8.34
CA PRO A 15 0.05 -21.30 7.31
C PRO A 15 -1.10 -21.07 6.33
N GLU A 16 -1.75 -22.14 5.88
CA GLU A 16 -2.88 -22.11 4.92
C GLU A 16 -4.11 -21.35 5.42
N ARG A 17 -4.22 -21.16 6.74
CA ARG A 17 -5.32 -20.44 7.39
C ARG A 17 -4.90 -19.09 7.95
N TYR A 18 -3.62 -18.74 7.85
CA TYR A 18 -3.12 -17.49 8.37
C TYR A 18 -3.50 -16.35 7.42
N ASN A 19 -4.37 -15.46 7.91
CA ASN A 19 -4.64 -14.19 7.27
C ASN A 19 -3.99 -13.08 8.12
N PRO A 20 -2.95 -12.39 7.62
CA PRO A 20 -2.35 -11.27 8.34
C PRO A 20 -3.32 -10.06 8.42
N ASP A 21 -4.28 -9.96 7.51
CA ASP A 21 -5.26 -8.87 7.51
C ASP A 21 -6.31 -9.09 8.60
N THR A 22 -6.25 -8.26 9.64
CA THR A 22 -7.18 -8.31 10.77
C THR A 22 -8.44 -7.49 10.54
N LEU A 23 -8.45 -6.63 9.53
CA LEU A 23 -9.55 -5.71 9.22
C LEU A 23 -9.93 -5.79 7.74
N ASN A 24 -11.21 -6.04 7.47
CA ASN A 24 -11.74 -5.94 6.12
C ASN A 24 -12.14 -4.49 5.82
N LEU A 25 -11.31 -3.76 5.09
CA LEU A 25 -11.56 -2.35 4.74
C LEU A 25 -12.75 -2.18 3.77
N VAL A 26 -13.18 -3.23 3.07
CA VAL A 26 -14.36 -3.20 2.18
C VAL A 26 -15.64 -3.10 2.99
N GLU A 27 -15.75 -3.88 4.06
CA GLU A 27 -16.95 -3.96 4.89
C GLU A 27 -16.91 -2.96 6.04
N ASN A 28 -15.72 -2.67 6.58
CA ASN A 28 -15.54 -1.81 7.74
C ASN A 28 -15.29 -0.35 7.34
N LEU A 29 -16.38 0.42 7.25
CA LEU A 29 -16.34 1.85 6.94
C LEU A 29 -15.50 2.67 7.94
N GLN A 30 -15.59 2.38 9.23
CA GLN A 30 -14.84 3.12 10.26
C GLN A 30 -13.34 2.90 10.11
N ALA A 31 -12.92 1.64 9.92
CA ALA A 31 -11.53 1.31 9.67
C ALA A 31 -11.02 1.97 8.39
N ARG A 32 -11.81 1.95 7.31
CA ARG A 32 -11.44 2.61 6.04
C ARG A 32 -11.23 4.11 6.20
N ASN A 33 -12.18 4.79 6.84
CA ASN A 33 -12.11 6.23 7.09
C ASN A 33 -10.94 6.63 8.00
N TYR A 34 -10.43 5.69 8.81
CA TYR A 34 -9.23 5.89 9.60
C TYR A 34 -7.96 5.61 8.79
N TRP A 35 -7.88 4.44 8.14
CA TRP A 35 -6.66 3.95 7.50
C TRP A 35 -6.32 4.65 6.19
N LEU A 36 -7.30 4.95 5.32
CA LEU A 36 -7.00 5.58 4.03
C LEU A 36 -6.33 6.97 4.18
N PRO A 37 -6.83 7.89 5.03
CA PRO A 37 -6.14 9.15 5.27
C PRO A 37 -4.78 8.99 5.94
N CYS A 38 -4.64 7.98 6.81
CA CYS A 38 -3.36 7.69 7.47
C CYS A 38 -2.31 7.24 6.44
N LEU A 39 -2.69 6.37 5.51
CA LEU A 39 -1.86 5.92 4.40
C LEU A 39 -1.48 7.09 3.49
N GLU A 40 -2.43 7.96 3.17
CA GLU A 40 -2.18 9.15 2.36
C GLU A 40 -1.11 10.05 2.97
N GLN A 41 -1.26 10.37 4.26
CA GLN A 41 -0.29 11.20 4.99
C GLN A 41 1.09 10.54 5.08
N MET A 42 1.14 9.21 5.17
CA MET A 42 2.39 8.46 5.13
C MET A 42 3.06 8.59 3.76
N VAL A 43 2.33 8.36 2.67
CA VAL A 43 2.86 8.42 1.30
C VAL A 43 3.34 9.83 0.96
N LYS A 44 2.63 10.87 1.40
CA LYS A 44 3.04 12.27 1.20
C LYS A 44 4.45 12.57 1.72
N LYS A 45 4.91 11.89 2.78
CA LYS A 45 6.26 12.09 3.34
C LYS A 45 7.37 11.66 2.38
N PHE A 46 7.08 10.78 1.42
CA PHE A 46 8.06 10.36 0.41
C PHE A 46 8.42 11.48 -0.56
N VAL A 47 7.52 12.44 -0.80
CA VAL A 47 7.82 13.63 -1.60
C VAL A 47 8.91 14.45 -0.92
N SER A 48 8.73 14.76 0.37
CA SER A 48 9.74 15.47 1.16
C SER A 48 11.05 14.67 1.26
N LYS A 49 10.96 13.34 1.34
CA LYS A 49 12.15 12.47 1.37
C LYS A 49 12.91 12.48 0.04
N ALA A 50 12.20 12.49 -1.10
CA ALA A 50 12.81 12.57 -2.42
C ALA A 50 13.59 13.88 -2.58
N GLN A 51 13.00 15.01 -2.19
CA GLN A 51 13.67 16.31 -2.19
C GLN A 51 14.93 16.33 -1.31
N TYR A 52 14.84 15.73 -0.11
CA TYR A 52 15.97 15.67 0.82
C TYR A 52 17.13 14.80 0.30
N LEU A 53 16.83 13.66 -0.34
CA LEU A 53 17.84 12.74 -0.86
C LEU A 53 18.46 13.20 -2.18
N HIS A 54 17.71 13.98 -2.96
CA HIS A 54 18.11 14.43 -4.30
C HIS A 54 17.93 15.96 -4.46
N PRO A 55 18.64 16.79 -3.66
CA PRO A 55 18.45 18.25 -3.67
C PRO A 55 18.83 18.91 -5.01
N ASP A 56 19.77 18.30 -5.76
CA ASP A 56 20.24 18.82 -7.05
C ASP A 56 19.44 18.31 -8.25
N ASP A 57 18.53 17.35 -8.05
CA ASP A 57 17.67 16.81 -9.11
C ASP A 57 16.19 17.16 -8.86
N PRO A 58 15.70 18.28 -9.40
CA PRO A 58 14.30 18.67 -9.23
C PRO A 58 13.32 17.65 -9.85
N LYS A 59 13.76 16.83 -10.81
CA LYS A 59 12.90 15.80 -11.42
C LYS A 59 12.57 14.66 -10.46
N ALA A 60 13.44 14.40 -9.47
CA ALA A 60 13.17 13.38 -8.46
C ALA A 60 11.98 13.78 -7.57
N THR A 61 11.93 15.05 -7.18
CA THR A 61 10.80 15.62 -6.41
C THR A 61 9.53 15.65 -7.26
N GLU A 62 9.60 16.13 -8.51
CA GLU A 62 8.46 16.14 -9.44
C GLU A 62 7.84 14.75 -9.64
N LYS A 63 8.67 13.72 -9.84
CA LYS A 63 8.19 12.33 -9.94
C LYS A 63 7.50 11.86 -8.67
N ALA A 64 8.05 12.18 -7.50
CA ALA A 64 7.43 11.82 -6.24
C ALA A 64 6.07 12.54 -6.05
N GLU A 65 5.97 13.80 -6.48
CA GLU A 65 4.71 14.56 -6.51
C GLU A 65 3.68 13.88 -7.41
N VAL A 66 4.05 13.50 -8.63
CA VAL A 66 3.17 12.79 -9.57
C VAL A 66 2.69 11.46 -8.96
N CYS A 67 3.59 10.66 -8.40
CA CYS A 67 3.23 9.42 -7.73
C CYS A 67 2.26 9.65 -6.55
N TYR A 68 2.45 10.73 -5.79
CA TYR A 68 1.53 11.09 -4.71
C TYR A 68 0.15 11.49 -5.26
N GLN A 69 0.07 12.24 -6.36
CA GLN A 69 -1.21 12.60 -7.00
C GLN A 69 -1.94 11.36 -7.53
N ASP A 70 -1.23 10.45 -8.18
CA ASP A 70 -1.81 9.18 -8.66
C ASP A 70 -2.35 8.34 -7.49
N PHE A 71 -1.62 8.30 -6.37
CA PHE A 71 -2.05 7.62 -5.16
C PHE A 71 -3.28 8.30 -4.51
N HIS A 72 -3.31 9.63 -4.47
CA HIS A 72 -4.46 10.38 -3.97
C HIS A 72 -5.73 10.07 -4.79
N ASN A 73 -5.63 10.13 -6.12
CA ASN A 73 -6.73 9.79 -7.02
C ASN A 73 -7.22 8.35 -6.80
N LEU A 74 -6.30 7.40 -6.58
CA LEU A 74 -6.65 6.03 -6.22
C LEU A 74 -7.43 5.97 -4.90
N LEU A 75 -7.01 6.70 -3.87
CA LEU A 75 -7.73 6.74 -2.59
C LEU A 75 -9.14 7.33 -2.71
N GLU A 76 -9.32 8.36 -3.55
CA GLU A 76 -10.65 8.91 -3.84
C GLU A 76 -11.57 7.88 -4.52
N GLN A 77 -11.02 7.10 -5.45
CA GLN A 77 -11.72 5.99 -6.10
C GLN A 77 -12.11 4.91 -5.07
N LEU A 78 -11.19 4.51 -4.18
CA LEU A 78 -11.44 3.49 -3.16
C LEU A 78 -12.41 3.95 -2.07
N THR A 79 -12.46 5.26 -1.81
CA THR A 79 -13.45 5.84 -0.90
C THR A 79 -14.84 5.79 -1.51
N SER A 80 -14.95 6.05 -2.83
CA SER A 80 -16.21 6.05 -3.58
C SER A 80 -16.74 4.64 -3.88
N ASP A 81 -15.85 3.72 -4.26
CA ASP A 81 -16.15 2.32 -4.54
C ASP A 81 -15.17 1.39 -3.81
N PRO A 82 -15.49 0.99 -2.58
CA PRO A 82 -14.61 0.16 -1.77
C PRO A 82 -14.46 -1.27 -2.29
N LYS A 83 -15.27 -1.73 -3.26
CA LYS A 83 -15.12 -3.07 -3.81
C LYS A 83 -13.81 -3.23 -4.58
N GLN A 84 -13.27 -2.14 -5.10
CA GLN A 84 -11.97 -2.10 -5.78
C GLN A 84 -10.80 -2.45 -4.84
N LEU A 85 -10.98 -2.33 -3.51
CA LEU A 85 -9.99 -2.82 -2.55
C LEU A 85 -9.82 -4.34 -2.63
N ASN A 86 -10.85 -5.11 -3.01
CA ASN A 86 -10.69 -6.57 -3.15
C ASN A 86 -9.74 -6.94 -4.30
N ASP A 87 -9.73 -6.15 -5.37
CA ASP A 87 -8.82 -6.34 -6.49
C ASP A 87 -7.37 -5.99 -6.10
N LEU A 88 -7.21 -5.02 -5.19
CA LEU A 88 -5.94 -4.60 -4.61
C LEU A 88 -5.46 -5.52 -3.46
N ALA A 89 -6.38 -6.21 -2.78
CA ALA A 89 -6.16 -7.08 -1.63
C ALA A 89 -5.82 -8.54 -2.02
N THR A 90 -5.39 -8.78 -3.26
CA THR A 90 -4.45 -9.89 -3.46
C THR A 90 -3.20 -9.62 -2.61
N PRO A 91 -2.52 -10.65 -2.06
CA PRO A 91 -1.49 -10.53 -1.01
C PRO A 91 -0.20 -9.83 -1.50
N THR A 92 -0.33 -8.56 -1.85
CA THR A 92 0.57 -7.79 -2.72
C THR A 92 0.87 -6.41 -2.12
N ILE A 93 0.03 -5.86 -1.23
CA ILE A 93 0.31 -4.54 -0.61
C ILE A 93 1.63 -4.55 0.20
N VAL A 94 2.14 -5.74 0.56
CA VAL A 94 3.43 -5.94 1.25
C VAL A 94 4.49 -6.63 0.38
N THR A 95 4.24 -6.84 -0.92
CA THR A 95 5.24 -7.42 -1.84
C THR A 95 5.87 -6.37 -2.75
N TYR A 96 5.93 -5.09 -2.34
CA TYR A 96 6.92 -4.18 -2.90
C TYR A 96 8.30 -4.73 -2.52
N GLU A 97 8.84 -5.57 -3.39
CA GLU A 97 10.24 -6.01 -3.36
C GLU A 97 11.11 -4.76 -3.37
N ILE A 98 11.81 -4.53 -2.25
CA ILE A 98 13.00 -3.70 -2.15
C ILE A 98 14.20 -4.63 -2.35
#